data_AF-A0A6C0KCR9-F1
#
_entry.id   AF-A0A6C0KCR9-F1
#
_cell.length_a   1.000
_cell.length_b   1.000
_cell.length_c   1.000
_cell.angle_alpha   90.00
_cell.angle_beta   90.00
_cell.angle_gamma   90.00
#
_symmetry.space_group_name_H-M   'P 1'
#
loop_
_entity.id
_entity.type
_entity.pdbx_description
1 polymer ?
#
loop_
_entity_poly.entity_id
_entity_poly.type
_entity_poly.pdbx_seq_one_letter_code
_entity_poly.pdbx_strand_id
1 'polypeptide(L)'
;MCYSVNTSILSYSIGMISAIVCLYNRQYIIGMIILCYCQVQLGEALIWRGIDTDNEQINRLGTLYIKYTLPAHLLAVGLGVWLTNGDYKTMIAGLIFYLAVVGYYKYSESENSKNTSFPDNRECMKRECQNNDNRLKWPFPDAWYMIQTAILFIVLFLYLSRVNAIVSCSFFTITYVLSRLMYKWTASSMWCFMSAFLAPILVFATKL
;
A
#
# COMPACT_ATOMS: atom_id res chain seq x y z
N MET A 1 -1.85 -9.78 1.79
CA MET A 1 -2.38 -11.09 2.15
C MET A 1 -1.48 -11.65 3.22
N CYS A 2 -1.55 -10.98 4.35
CA CYS A 2 -1.79 -11.72 5.55
C CYS A 2 -3.17 -12.41 5.34
N TYR A 3 -3.24 -13.74 5.32
CA TYR A 3 -4.42 -14.52 4.89
C TYR A 3 -5.53 -14.59 5.95
N SER A 4 -5.49 -13.71 6.95
CA SER A 4 -6.46 -13.67 8.03
C SER A 4 -6.46 -12.31 8.72
N VAL A 5 -7.53 -12.02 9.47
CA VAL A 5 -7.60 -10.86 10.37
C VAL A 5 -6.38 -10.83 11.30
N ASN A 6 -6.09 -11.95 11.96
CA ASN A 6 -5.02 -12.05 12.97
C ASN A 6 -3.65 -11.73 12.38
N THR A 7 -3.33 -12.30 11.20
CA THR A 7 -2.04 -12.03 10.55
C THR A 7 -1.95 -10.58 10.07
N SER A 8 -3.06 -10.00 9.58
CA SER A 8 -3.11 -8.62 9.10
C SER A 8 -2.90 -7.63 10.23
N ILE A 9 -3.54 -7.84 11.38
CA ILE A 9 -3.36 -7.03 12.59
C ILE A 9 -1.93 -7.17 13.13
N LEU A 10 -1.37 -8.38 13.14
CA LEU A 10 0.01 -8.59 13.58
C LEU A 10 1.00 -7.83 12.68
N SER A 11 0.86 -7.95 11.36
CA SER A 11 1.71 -7.25 10.39
C SER A 11 1.53 -5.73 10.45
N TYR A 12 0.30 -5.26 10.63
CA TYR A 12 0.00 -3.84 10.90
C TYR A 12 0.73 -3.34 12.15
N SER A 13 0.66 -4.11 13.25
CA SER A 13 1.27 -3.73 14.53
C SER A 13 2.79 -3.65 14.42
N ILE A 14 3.43 -4.65 13.79
CA ILE A 14 4.88 -4.67 13.54
C ILE A 14 5.29 -3.47 12.66
N GLY A 15 4.55 -3.21 11.59
CA GLY A 15 4.78 -2.08 10.70
C GLY A 15 4.64 -0.74 11.41
N MET A 16 3.58 -0.56 12.20
CA MET A 16 3.36 0.66 13.00
C MET A 16 4.49 0.90 14.00
N ILE A 17 4.91 -0.13 14.74
CA ILE A 17 6.03 -0.02 15.68
C ILE A 17 7.31 0.37 14.93
N SER A 18 7.58 -0.29 13.80
CA SER A 18 8.76 0.01 12.97
C SER A 18 8.73 1.44 12.42
N ALA A 19 7.57 1.92 11.95
CA ALA A 19 7.39 3.30 11.50
C ALA A 19 7.65 4.29 12.64
N ILE A 20 7.08 4.05 13.83
CA ILE A 20 7.30 4.89 15.02
C ILE A 20 8.79 4.96 15.36
N VAL A 21 9.49 3.82 15.36
CA VAL A 21 10.93 3.78 15.63
C VAL A 21 11.73 4.55 14.57
N CYS A 22 11.43 4.38 13.27
CA CYS A 22 12.06 5.17 12.21
C CYS A 22 11.82 6.68 12.40
N LEU A 23 10.58 7.09 12.69
CA LEU A 23 10.23 8.49 12.91
C LEU A 23 10.93 9.07 14.15
N TYR A 24 11.02 8.30 15.23
CA TYR A 24 11.76 8.67 16.44
C TYR A 24 13.25 8.87 16.15
N ASN A 25 13.84 8.01 15.33
CA ASN A 25 15.23 8.11 14.87
C ASN A 25 15.43 9.10 13.71
N ARG A 26 14.44 9.97 13.42
CA ARG A 26 14.47 10.98 12.35
C ARG A 26 14.67 10.42 10.94
N GLN A 27 14.39 9.14 10.71
CA GLN A 27 14.38 8.50 9.40
C GLN A 27 13.02 8.72 8.72
N TYR A 28 12.65 9.98 8.50
CA TYR A 28 11.29 10.35 8.15
C TYR A 28 10.80 9.74 6.83
N ILE A 29 11.64 9.72 5.80
CA ILE A 29 11.31 9.12 4.50
C ILE A 29 10.91 7.64 4.67
N ILE A 30 11.75 6.86 5.35
CA ILE A 30 11.52 5.42 5.56
C ILE A 30 10.30 5.21 6.47
N GLY A 31 10.22 5.96 7.57
CA GLY A 31 9.11 5.87 8.52
C GLY A 31 7.75 6.15 7.86
N MET A 32 7.67 7.20 7.03
CA MET A 32 6.43 7.54 6.31
C MET A 32 6.04 6.49 5.27
N ILE A 33 7.01 5.88 4.58
CA ILE A 33 6.76 4.79 3.64
C ILE A 33 6.21 3.56 4.37
N ILE A 34 6.86 3.15 5.46
CA ILE A 34 6.40 2.03 6.28
C ILE A 34 4.99 2.29 6.80
N LEU A 35 4.73 3.50 7.30
CA LEU A 35 3.43 3.91 7.79
C LEU A 35 2.34 3.77 6.71
N CYS A 36 2.63 4.20 5.48
CA CYS A 36 1.71 4.08 4.36
C CYS A 36 1.44 2.61 3.99
N TYR A 37 2.48 1.76 3.95
CA TYR A 37 2.31 0.33 3.67
C TYR A 37 1.55 -0.41 4.75
N CYS A 38 1.79 -0.10 6.04
CA CYS A 38 1.08 -0.78 7.11
C CYS A 38 -0.42 -0.44 7.09
N GLN A 39 -0.82 0.78 6.69
CA GLN A 39 -2.24 1.09 6.50
C GLN A 39 -2.93 0.14 5.50
N VAL A 40 -2.23 -0.36 4.48
CA VAL A 40 -2.80 -1.41 3.60
C VAL A 40 -3.17 -2.67 4.38
N GLN A 41 -2.38 -3.05 5.41
CA GLN A 41 -2.69 -4.20 6.29
C GLN A 41 -3.90 -3.96 7.19
N LEU A 42 -4.16 -2.72 7.62
CA LEU A 42 -5.40 -2.38 8.31
C LEU A 42 -6.61 -2.56 7.39
N GLY A 43 -6.52 -2.10 6.14
CA GLY A 43 -7.55 -2.33 5.14
C GLY A 43 -7.79 -3.81 4.86
N GLU A 44 -6.73 -4.62 4.78
CA GLU A 44 -6.84 -6.08 4.64
C GLU A 44 -7.51 -6.72 5.85
N ALA A 45 -7.19 -6.29 7.07
CA ALA A 45 -7.83 -6.78 8.29
C ALA A 45 -9.35 -6.51 8.28
N LEU A 46 -9.78 -5.33 7.80
CA LEU A 46 -11.19 -4.98 7.64
C LEU A 46 -11.86 -5.87 6.58
N ILE A 47 -11.23 -6.08 5.42
CA ILE A 47 -11.75 -6.99 4.39
C ILE A 47 -11.96 -8.40 4.96
N TRP A 48 -10.95 -8.95 5.63
CA TRP A 48 -11.05 -10.26 6.26
C TRP A 48 -12.14 -10.32 7.32
N ARG A 49 -12.25 -9.29 8.16
CA ARG A 49 -13.29 -9.24 9.19
C ARG A 49 -14.68 -9.20 8.57
N GLY A 50 -14.86 -8.42 7.51
CA GLY A 50 -16.12 -8.37 6.76
C GLY A 50 -16.49 -9.72 6.18
N ILE A 51 -15.53 -10.45 5.62
CA ILE A 51 -15.76 -11.80 5.08
C ILE A 51 -16.09 -12.80 6.19
N ASP A 52 -15.29 -12.86 7.26
CA ASP A 52 -15.46 -13.81 8.37
C ASP A 52 -16.79 -13.63 9.11
N THR A 53 -17.38 -12.44 9.04
CA THR A 53 -18.65 -12.09 9.70
C THR A 53 -19.82 -11.89 8.73
N ASP A 54 -19.65 -12.19 7.43
CA ASP A 54 -20.65 -11.90 6.38
C ASP A 54 -21.16 -10.44 6.42
N ASN A 55 -20.27 -9.50 6.76
CA ASN A 55 -20.55 -8.08 6.85
C ASN A 55 -19.94 -7.33 5.66
N GLU A 56 -20.80 -7.08 4.67
CA GLU A 56 -20.43 -6.40 3.44
C GLU A 56 -19.95 -4.95 3.65
N GLN A 57 -20.52 -4.24 4.61
CA GLN A 57 -20.15 -2.85 4.88
C GLN A 57 -18.71 -2.72 5.35
N ILE A 58 -18.27 -3.64 6.23
CA ILE A 58 -16.88 -3.67 6.72
C ILE A 58 -15.93 -4.02 5.57
N ASN A 59 -16.28 -4.99 4.73
CA ASN A 59 -15.47 -5.35 3.57
C ASN A 59 -15.30 -4.15 2.61
N ARG A 60 -16.41 -3.49 2.26
CA ARG A 60 -16.42 -2.28 1.42
C ARG A 60 -15.56 -1.17 2.00
N LEU A 61 -15.67 -0.92 3.31
CA LEU A 61 -14.84 0.06 3.99
C LEU A 61 -13.35 -0.28 3.86
N GLY A 62 -12.98 -1.54 4.08
CA GLY A 62 -11.60 -2.01 3.97
C GLY A 62 -11.02 -1.82 2.57
N THR A 63 -11.75 -2.19 1.52
CA THR A 63 -11.24 -2.01 0.15
C THR A 63 -11.22 -0.54 -0.27
N LEU A 64 -12.21 0.28 0.11
CA LEU A 64 -12.17 1.73 -0.14
C LEU A 64 -10.94 2.34 0.55
N TYR A 65 -10.66 1.91 1.78
CA TYR A 65 -9.48 2.32 2.51
C TYR A 65 -8.18 1.98 1.75
N ILE A 66 -8.03 0.75 1.26
CA ILE A 66 -6.88 0.35 0.43
C ILE A 66 -6.82 1.16 -0.88
N LYS A 67 -7.95 1.34 -1.57
CA LYS A 67 -8.06 2.08 -2.84
C LYS A 67 -7.48 3.48 -2.74
N TYR A 68 -7.76 4.18 -1.64
CA TYR A 68 -7.26 5.52 -1.41
C TYR A 68 -5.90 5.57 -0.71
N THR A 69 -5.46 4.50 -0.06
CA THR A 69 -4.13 4.44 0.57
C THR A 69 -3.03 4.12 -0.44
N LEU A 70 -3.27 3.24 -1.41
CA LEU A 70 -2.26 2.85 -2.41
C LEU A 70 -1.67 4.01 -3.22
N PRO A 71 -2.44 4.97 -3.77
CA PRO A 71 -1.84 6.10 -4.46
C PRO A 71 -1.09 7.07 -3.52
N ALA A 72 -1.28 6.96 -2.19
CA ALA A 72 -0.67 7.86 -1.21
C ALA A 72 0.83 7.60 -0.97
N HIS A 73 1.43 6.53 -1.49
CA HIS A 73 2.87 6.24 -1.26
C HIS A 73 3.79 7.38 -1.69
N LEU A 74 3.56 8.01 -2.85
CA LEU A 74 4.39 9.14 -3.29
C LEU A 74 4.19 10.38 -2.40
N LEU A 75 2.95 10.62 -1.94
CA LEU A 75 2.67 11.68 -0.99
C LEU A 75 3.38 11.42 0.36
N ALA A 76 3.37 10.18 0.84
CA ALA A 76 4.05 9.79 2.08
C ALA A 76 5.58 9.96 1.97
N VAL A 77 6.19 9.54 0.86
CA VAL A 77 7.61 9.80 0.58
C VAL A 77 7.89 11.30 0.55
N GLY A 78 7.07 12.07 -0.17
CA GLY A 78 7.22 13.52 -0.27
C GLY A 78 7.10 14.22 1.08
N LEU A 79 6.18 13.77 1.95
CA LEU A 79 6.09 14.25 3.33
C LEU A 79 7.36 13.92 4.11
N GLY A 80 7.88 12.71 3.98
CA GLY A 80 9.14 12.33 4.62
C GLY A 80 10.33 13.18 4.14
N VAL A 81 10.42 13.49 2.84
CA VAL A 81 11.45 14.37 2.27
C VAL A 81 11.35 15.78 2.85
N TRP A 82 10.13 16.32 2.92
CA TRP A 82 9.88 17.62 3.54
C TRP A 82 10.28 17.64 5.01
N LEU A 83 9.94 16.61 5.79
CA LEU A 83 10.33 16.52 7.20
C LEU A 83 11.85 16.37 7.39
N THR A 84 12.55 15.75 6.44
CA THR A 84 14.00 15.55 6.53
C THR A 84 14.78 16.81 6.16
N ASN A 85 14.42 17.44 5.04
CA ASN A 85 15.24 18.48 4.41
C ASN A 85 14.52 19.82 4.21
N GLY A 86 13.25 19.93 4.55
CA GLY A 86 12.43 21.12 4.30
C GLY A 86 11.96 21.27 2.85
N ASP A 87 12.27 20.32 1.95
CA ASP A 87 11.84 20.40 0.54
C ASP A 87 10.38 19.93 0.37
N TYR A 88 9.48 20.90 0.30
CA TYR A 88 8.05 20.66 0.09
C TYR A 88 7.68 20.32 -1.37
N LYS A 89 8.58 20.52 -2.35
CA LYS A 89 8.24 20.31 -3.78
C LYS A 89 7.90 18.85 -4.06
N THR A 90 8.63 17.92 -3.45
CA THR A 90 8.37 16.48 -3.56
C THR A 90 7.00 16.12 -2.95
N MET A 91 6.61 16.75 -1.84
CA MET A 91 5.29 16.58 -1.24
C MET A 91 4.17 17.10 -2.16
N ILE A 92 4.33 18.30 -2.73
CA ILE A 92 3.35 18.88 -3.67
C ILE A 92 3.21 17.99 -4.92
N ALA A 93 4.33 17.53 -5.49
CA ALA A 93 4.29 16.61 -6.63
C ALA A 93 3.56 15.30 -6.29
N GLY A 94 3.83 14.74 -5.11
CA GLY A 94 3.12 13.57 -4.58
C GLY A 94 1.62 13.81 -4.39
N LEU A 95 1.23 15.00 -3.91
CA LEU A 95 -0.17 15.40 -3.76
C LEU A 95 -0.87 15.54 -5.12
N ILE A 96 -0.23 16.19 -6.09
CA ILE A 96 -0.78 16.33 -7.45
C ILE A 96 -0.98 14.95 -8.07
N PHE A 97 0.01 14.05 -7.95
CA PHE A 97 -0.10 12.68 -8.42
C PHE A 97 -1.25 11.93 -7.74
N TYR A 98 -1.37 12.05 -6.42
CA TYR A 98 -2.47 11.48 -5.65
C TYR A 98 -3.83 11.95 -6.15
N LEU A 99 -4.01 13.27 -6.29
CA LEU A 99 -5.26 13.86 -6.77
C LEU A 99 -5.57 13.44 -8.21
N ALA A 100 -4.56 13.31 -9.08
CA ALA A 100 -4.74 12.82 -10.44
C ALA A 100 -5.25 11.37 -10.47
N VAL A 101 -4.67 10.48 -9.65
CA VAL A 101 -5.13 9.08 -9.56
C VAL A 101 -6.53 8.99 -8.97
N VAL A 102 -6.82 9.74 -7.90
CA VAL A 102 -8.16 9.80 -7.30
C VAL A 102 -9.18 10.38 -8.28
N GLY A 103 -8.82 11.41 -9.03
CA GLY A 103 -9.64 11.99 -10.09
C GLY A 103 -9.94 10.98 -11.20
N TYR A 104 -8.93 10.23 -11.65
CA TYR A 104 -9.10 9.14 -12.61
C TYR A 104 -10.03 8.05 -12.09
N TYR A 105 -9.93 7.66 -10.82
CA TYR A 105 -10.85 6.70 -10.21
C TYR A 105 -12.30 7.18 -10.26
N LYS A 106 -12.55 8.43 -9.87
CA LYS A 106 -13.90 9.02 -9.92
C LYS A 106 -14.43 9.16 -11.35
N TYR A 107 -13.57 9.50 -12.30
CA TYR A 107 -13.94 9.61 -13.71
C TYR A 107 -14.31 8.25 -14.30
N SER A 108 -13.45 7.24 -14.10
CA SER A 108 -13.66 5.86 -14.58
C SER A 108 -14.92 5.23 -13.99
N GLU A 109 -15.23 5.52 -12.72
CA GLU A 109 -16.50 5.16 -12.05
C GLU A 109 -17.74 5.75 -12.74
N SER A 110 -17.64 6.96 -13.29
CA SER A 110 -18.77 7.67 -13.90
C SER A 110 -19.06 7.21 -15.33
N GLU A 111 -18.05 6.85 -16.12
CA GLU A 111 -18.23 6.46 -17.54
C GLU A 111 -18.52 4.97 -17.73
N ASN A 112 -17.98 4.11 -16.86
CA ASN A 112 -18.22 2.68 -16.90
C ASN A 112 -19.04 2.27 -15.68
N SER A 113 -20.36 2.11 -15.85
CA SER A 113 -21.26 1.57 -14.79
C SER A 113 -20.81 0.21 -14.22
N LYS A 114 -19.85 -0.46 -14.88
CA LYS A 114 -19.03 -1.50 -14.28
C LYS A 114 -17.84 -0.85 -13.59
N ASN A 115 -18.02 -0.47 -12.34
CA ASN A 115 -16.89 -0.17 -11.46
C ASN A 115 -15.94 -1.39 -11.52
N THR A 116 -14.84 -1.26 -12.25
CA THR A 116 -13.81 -2.32 -12.34
C THR A 116 -13.07 -2.47 -11.01
N SER A 117 -13.17 -1.46 -10.14
CA SER A 117 -12.68 -1.53 -8.77
C SER A 117 -13.65 -2.19 -7.79
N PHE A 118 -14.93 -2.32 -8.15
CA PHE A 118 -16.03 -2.81 -7.31
C PHE A 118 -17.36 -2.96 -8.07
N PRO A 119 -17.89 -4.15 -8.41
CA PRO A 119 -19.16 -4.23 -9.13
C PRO A 119 -20.23 -3.34 -8.48
N ASP A 120 -20.98 -2.58 -9.29
CA ASP A 120 -21.99 -1.62 -8.83
C ASP A 120 -22.82 -2.22 -7.67
N ASN A 121 -23.39 -1.37 -6.81
CA ASN A 121 -24.24 -1.81 -5.68
C ASN A 121 -25.35 -2.80 -6.09
N ARG A 122 -25.62 -2.92 -7.39
CA ARG A 122 -26.57 -3.84 -8.02
C ARG A 122 -25.97 -5.18 -8.48
N GLU A 123 -24.68 -5.26 -8.77
CA GLU A 123 -24.00 -6.49 -9.22
C GLU A 123 -23.34 -7.26 -8.07
N CYS A 124 -23.00 -6.61 -6.95
CA CYS A 124 -22.33 -7.23 -5.80
C CYS A 124 -23.30 -7.69 -4.68
N MET A 125 -24.60 -7.89 -4.99
CA MET A 125 -25.61 -8.35 -4.02
C MET A 125 -25.63 -9.88 -3.78
N LYS A 126 -24.69 -10.65 -4.37
CA LYS A 126 -24.66 -12.12 -4.22
C LYS A 126 -23.36 -12.60 -3.61
N ARG A 127 -23.43 -13.75 -2.92
CA ARG A 127 -22.35 -14.57 -2.33
C ARG A 127 -21.04 -14.65 -3.14
N GLU A 128 -21.07 -14.32 -4.43
CA GLU A 128 -19.92 -14.24 -5.33
C GLU A 128 -18.88 -13.19 -4.90
N CYS A 129 -19.28 -12.05 -4.32
CA CYS A 129 -18.33 -11.05 -3.80
C CYS A 129 -17.67 -11.47 -2.47
N GLN A 130 -18.28 -12.42 -1.76
CA GLN A 130 -17.76 -12.98 -0.50
C GLN A 130 -17.13 -14.38 -0.67
N ASN A 131 -16.75 -14.76 -1.89
CA ASN A 131 -16.08 -16.03 -2.15
C ASN A 131 -14.55 -15.90 -1.93
N ASN A 132 -13.91 -16.95 -1.40
CA ASN A 132 -12.46 -17.25 -1.43
C ASN A 132 -11.75 -16.76 -2.70
N ASP A 133 -12.37 -16.92 -3.87
CA ASP A 133 -11.74 -16.61 -5.16
C ASP A 133 -11.80 -15.13 -5.55
N ASN A 134 -12.73 -14.34 -4.98
CA ASN A 134 -12.86 -12.90 -5.24
C ASN A 134 -12.17 -12.05 -4.17
N ARG A 135 -11.64 -12.65 -3.09
CA ARG A 135 -11.02 -11.93 -1.94
C ARG A 135 -9.74 -11.15 -2.31
N LEU A 136 -9.33 -11.19 -3.58
CA LEU A 136 -7.92 -11.29 -3.94
C LEU A 136 -7.54 -10.61 -5.27
N LYS A 137 -8.53 -10.24 -6.10
CA LYS A 137 -8.25 -9.63 -7.40
C LYS A 137 -7.84 -8.20 -7.16
N TRP A 138 -6.59 -7.89 -7.48
CA TRP A 138 -6.06 -6.54 -7.51
C TRP A 138 -6.93 -5.70 -8.45
N PRO A 139 -7.81 -4.82 -7.93
CA PRO A 139 -8.76 -4.07 -8.75
C PRO A 139 -8.10 -2.92 -9.51
N PHE A 140 -6.80 -2.74 -9.30
CA PHE A 140 -6.04 -1.58 -9.73
C PHE A 140 -5.24 -1.93 -10.99
N PRO A 141 -5.21 -1.06 -12.02
CA PRO A 141 -4.41 -1.34 -13.20
C PRO A 141 -2.91 -1.49 -12.84
N ASP A 142 -2.33 -2.68 -13.01
CA ASP A 142 -0.92 -2.96 -12.66
C ASP A 142 0.05 -1.89 -13.20
N ALA A 143 -0.22 -1.36 -14.39
CA ALA A 143 0.60 -0.35 -15.04
C ALA A 143 0.76 0.95 -14.22
N TRP A 144 -0.31 1.49 -13.62
CA TRP A 144 -0.18 2.74 -12.86
C TRP A 144 0.63 2.52 -11.58
N TYR A 145 0.46 1.36 -10.95
CA TYR A 145 1.19 1.02 -9.73
C TYR A 145 2.68 0.86 -10.02
N MET A 146 3.02 0.20 -11.14
CA MET A 146 4.41 0.09 -11.60
C MET A 146 5.04 1.47 -11.89
N ILE A 147 4.29 2.40 -12.49
CA ILE A 147 4.76 3.78 -12.70
C ILE A 147 5.00 4.48 -11.36
N GLN A 148 4.05 4.37 -10.42
CA GLN A 148 4.18 4.94 -9.08
C GLN A 148 5.43 4.39 -8.35
N THR A 149 5.64 3.08 -8.41
CA THR A 149 6.84 2.42 -7.85
C THR A 149 8.12 2.93 -8.49
N ALA A 150 8.17 3.07 -9.82
CA ALA A 150 9.35 3.57 -10.51
C ALA A 150 9.71 5.00 -10.07
N ILE A 151 8.71 5.89 -9.98
CA ILE A 151 8.88 7.25 -9.45
C ILE A 151 9.38 7.20 -8.00
N LEU A 152 8.79 6.33 -7.17
CA LEU A 152 9.19 6.16 -5.78
C LEU A 152 10.67 5.77 -5.69
N PHE A 153 11.13 4.82 -6.50
CA PHE A 153 12.55 4.42 -6.53
C PHE A 153 13.46 5.58 -6.88
N ILE A 154 13.12 6.38 -7.90
CA ILE A 154 13.89 7.56 -8.28
C ILE A 154 14.01 8.51 -7.08
N VAL A 155 12.90 8.81 -6.40
CA VAL A 155 12.91 9.69 -5.22
C VAL A 155 13.76 9.10 -4.09
N LEU A 156 13.70 7.79 -3.84
CA LEU A 156 14.55 7.15 -2.83
C LEU A 156 16.04 7.29 -3.15
N PHE A 157 16.45 7.12 -4.41
CA PHE A 157 17.85 7.29 -4.80
C PHE A 157 18.34 8.74 -4.73
N LEU A 158 17.43 9.72 -4.87
CA LEU A 158 17.78 11.14 -4.75
C LEU A 158 17.95 11.59 -3.29
N TYR A 159 17.16 11.04 -2.37
CA TYR A 159 17.06 11.56 -0.99
C TYR A 159 17.57 10.63 0.11
N LEU A 160 17.78 9.35 -0.17
CA LEU A 160 18.40 8.42 0.77
C LEU A 160 19.86 8.15 0.39
N SER A 161 20.64 7.65 1.37
CA SER A 161 21.96 7.10 1.06
C SER A 161 21.83 5.96 0.05
N ARG A 162 22.83 5.79 -0.82
CA ARG A 162 22.81 4.75 -1.87
C ARG A 162 22.51 3.36 -1.31
N VAL A 163 23.08 3.03 -0.15
CA VAL A 163 22.86 1.75 0.52
C VAL A 163 21.39 1.60 0.94
N ASN A 164 20.82 2.61 1.62
CA ASN A 164 19.43 2.56 2.09
C ASN A 164 18.44 2.49 0.93
N ALA A 165 18.70 3.24 -0.15
CA ALA A 165 17.91 3.19 -1.38
C ALA A 165 17.98 1.80 -2.04
N ILE A 166 19.17 1.23 -2.21
CA ILE A 166 19.36 -0.10 -2.80
C ILE A 166 18.65 -1.17 -1.97
N VAL A 167 18.81 -1.18 -0.65
CA VAL A 167 18.16 -2.16 0.23
C VAL A 167 16.64 -2.07 0.10
N SER A 168 16.08 -0.85 0.19
CA SER A 168 14.63 -0.63 0.09
C SER A 168 14.07 -1.05 -1.27
N CYS A 169 14.71 -0.63 -2.37
CA CYS A 169 14.25 -0.93 -3.73
C CYS A 169 14.42 -2.42 -4.08
N SER A 170 15.54 -3.04 -3.66
CA SER A 170 15.78 -4.47 -3.91
C SER A 170 14.77 -5.33 -3.18
N PHE A 171 14.49 -5.02 -1.92
CA PHE A 171 13.52 -5.80 -1.16
C PHE A 171 12.10 -5.64 -1.71
N PHE A 172 11.68 -4.42 -2.07
CA PHE A 172 10.42 -4.18 -2.77
C PHE A 172 10.34 -5.02 -4.04
N THR A 173 11.37 -4.95 -4.89
CA THR A 173 11.41 -5.67 -6.17
C THR A 173 11.35 -7.19 -5.97
N ILE A 174 12.16 -7.74 -5.06
CA ILE A 174 12.19 -9.17 -4.75
C ILE A 174 10.81 -9.63 -4.27
N THR A 175 10.20 -8.91 -3.34
CA THR A 175 8.89 -9.31 -2.80
C THR A 175 7.79 -9.17 -3.84
N TYR A 176 7.83 -8.13 -4.68
CA TYR A 176 6.90 -7.98 -5.80
C TYR A 176 7.02 -9.15 -6.77
N VAL A 177 8.24 -9.49 -7.20
CA VAL A 177 8.50 -10.61 -8.11
C VAL A 177 8.07 -11.94 -7.50
N LEU A 178 8.48 -12.23 -6.25
CA LEU A 178 8.08 -13.45 -5.55
C LEU A 178 6.56 -13.54 -5.38
N SER A 179 5.91 -12.43 -5.03
CA SER A 179 4.45 -12.36 -4.96
C SER A 179 3.83 -12.71 -6.32
N ARG A 180 4.28 -12.12 -7.42
CA ARG A 180 3.76 -12.44 -8.76
C ARG A 180 4.03 -13.88 -9.20
N LEU A 181 5.18 -14.45 -8.84
CA LEU A 181 5.55 -15.83 -9.19
C LEU A 181 4.71 -16.86 -8.42
N MET A 182 4.53 -16.66 -7.11
CA MET A 182 3.77 -17.57 -6.27
C MET A 182 2.26 -17.38 -6.44
N TYR A 183 1.83 -16.17 -6.76
CA TYR A 183 0.46 -15.70 -6.66
C TYR A 183 0.11 -14.85 -7.88
N LYS A 184 -0.09 -15.52 -9.03
CA LYS A 184 -0.30 -14.88 -10.35
C LYS A 184 -1.37 -13.78 -10.36
N TRP A 185 -2.37 -13.89 -9.51
CA TRP A 185 -3.55 -13.00 -9.47
C TRP A 185 -3.67 -12.20 -8.17
N THR A 186 -2.68 -12.30 -7.28
CA THR A 186 -2.78 -11.91 -5.88
C THR A 186 -1.60 -11.05 -5.47
N ALA A 187 -1.61 -9.78 -5.88
CA ALA A 187 -0.58 -8.80 -5.52
C ALA A 187 -0.51 -8.49 -4.01
N SER A 188 -1.54 -8.89 -3.25
CA SER A 188 -1.70 -8.41 -1.90
C SER A 188 -0.74 -9.06 -0.88
N SER A 189 -0.21 -10.28 -1.09
CA SER A 189 0.76 -10.91 -0.15
C SER A 189 2.02 -10.06 0.08
N MET A 190 2.42 -9.27 -0.91
CA MET A 190 3.58 -8.39 -0.85
C MET A 190 3.53 -7.41 0.34
N TRP A 191 2.38 -6.76 0.58
CA TRP A 191 2.26 -5.71 1.61
C TRP A 191 2.45 -6.25 3.03
N CYS A 192 1.97 -7.47 3.27
CA CYS A 192 2.12 -8.16 4.53
C CYS A 192 3.60 -8.47 4.81
N PHE A 193 4.35 -8.90 3.79
CA PHE A 193 5.80 -9.10 3.89
C PHE A 193 6.56 -7.77 4.05
N MET A 194 6.17 -6.72 3.33
CA MET A 194 6.74 -5.38 3.51
C MET A 194 6.56 -4.89 4.95
N SER A 195 5.35 -4.96 5.48
CA SER A 195 5.04 -4.43 6.81
C SER A 195 5.63 -5.29 7.95
N ALA A 196 5.62 -6.62 7.83
CA ALA A 196 6.11 -7.52 8.88
C ALA A 196 7.62 -7.77 8.86
N PHE A 197 8.26 -7.81 7.68
CA PHE A 197 9.67 -8.18 7.53
C PHE A 197 10.54 -7.02 7.05
N LEU A 198 10.14 -6.28 6.01
CA LEU A 198 10.96 -5.16 5.52
C LEU A 198 11.08 -4.07 6.57
N ALA A 199 9.97 -3.71 7.20
CA ALA A 199 9.93 -2.57 8.11
C ALA A 199 10.93 -2.73 9.29
N PRO A 200 10.98 -3.87 10.01
CA PRO A 200 12.02 -4.10 11.01
C PRO A 200 13.43 -4.11 10.43
N ILE A 201 13.64 -4.75 9.26
CA ILE A 201 14.97 -4.82 8.64
C ILE A 201 15.48 -3.42 8.30
N LEU A 202 14.64 -2.54 7.74
CA LEU A 202 15.03 -1.17 7.41
C LEU A 202 15.39 -0.38 8.67
N VAL A 203 14.63 -0.52 9.75
CA VAL A 203 14.94 0.12 11.04
C VAL A 203 16.36 -0.24 11.50
N PHE A 204 16.79 -1.50 11.36
CA PHE A 204 18.12 -1.95 11.82
C PHE A 204 19.24 -1.76 10.80
N ALA A 205 18.94 -1.91 9.51
CA ALA A 205 19.91 -1.84 8.41
C ALA A 205 20.31 -0.39 8.12
N THR A 206 19.38 0.54 8.27
CA THR A 206 19.68 1.97 8.15
C THR A 206 20.27 2.47 9.46
N LYS A 207 21.58 2.27 9.65
CA LYS A 207 22.30 2.94 10.73
C LYS A 207 22.30 4.46 10.51
N LEU A 208 22.22 5.21 11.61
CA LEU A 208 22.41 6.66 11.71
C LEU A 208 23.64 7.14 10.91
#